data_AF-G6FSJ2-F1
#
_entry.id   AF-G6FSJ2-F1
#
_cell.length_a   1.000
_cell.length_b   1.000
_cell.length_c   1.000
_cell.angle_alpha   90.00
_cell.angle_beta   90.00
_cell.angle_gamma   90.00
#
_symmetry.space_group_name_H-M   'P 1'
#
loop_
_entity.id
_entity.type
_entity.pdbx_description
1 polymer ?
#
loop_
_entity_poly.entity_id
_entity_poly.type
_entity_poly.pdbx_seq_one_letter_code
_entity_poly.pdbx_strand_id
1 'polypeptide(L)'
;MNTPSHAILNLAILIDPQQPTATLAIVCGAVLPDVPMFVMYFWAKVIRRQSDYQIWSETYFESFWQNFTHAFHSIPLALISIFIAHYFGWWQVEIIGISAFLHALGDLPVHNEDAHRHFFPFSNYRFISPISYWNPKYHGRVVSLMEKLLVLIATFYIFPLLQSWVGKGSLIAVNLVYFSGYLYVKLFCRCQQINKQKELY
;
A
#
# COMPACT_ATOMS: atom_id res chain seq x y z
N MET A 1 -2.00 2.95 3.03
CA MET A 1 -1.75 3.51 1.67
C MET A 1 -1.99 2.41 0.65
N ASN A 2 -2.03 2.70 -0.65
CA ASN A 2 -2.15 1.62 -1.65
C ASN A 2 -0.79 0.96 -1.91
N THR A 3 -0.76 -0.37 -2.09
CA THR A 3 0.45 -1.15 -2.37
C THR A 3 1.32 -0.61 -3.51
N PRO A 4 0.77 -0.17 -4.67
CA PRO A 4 1.60 0.38 -5.74
C PRO A 4 2.30 1.68 -5.32
N SER A 5 1.69 2.46 -4.42
CA SER A 5 2.30 3.68 -3.86
C SER A 5 3.53 3.33 -3.03
N HIS A 6 3.43 2.32 -2.16
CA HIS A 6 4.58 1.82 -1.39
C HIS A 6 5.72 1.34 -2.28
N ALA A 7 5.41 0.57 -3.33
CA ALA A 7 6.44 0.08 -4.25
C ALA A 7 7.20 1.22 -4.95
N ILE A 8 6.49 2.25 -5.43
CA ILE A 8 7.11 3.38 -6.13
C ILE A 8 7.88 4.28 -5.16
N LEU A 9 7.33 4.56 -3.97
CA LEU A 9 8.00 5.39 -2.96
C LEU A 9 9.22 4.70 -2.37
N ASN A 10 9.15 3.40 -2.07
CA ASN A 10 10.31 2.65 -1.60
C ASN A 10 11.40 2.58 -2.67
N LEU A 11 11.05 2.40 -3.94
CA LEU A 11 12.00 2.53 -5.04
C LEU A 11 12.63 3.93 -5.05
N ALA A 12 11.83 5.00 -4.92
CA ALA A 12 12.37 6.36 -4.90
C ALA A 12 13.34 6.63 -3.73
N ILE A 13 13.15 5.96 -2.60
CA ILE A 13 14.02 6.09 -1.43
C ILE A 13 15.28 5.22 -1.54
N LEU A 14 15.14 3.98 -2.06
CA LEU A 14 16.18 2.94 -1.95
C LEU A 14 16.92 2.62 -3.26
N ILE A 15 16.49 3.16 -4.40
CA ILE A 15 17.09 2.81 -5.69
C ILE A 15 18.56 3.22 -5.74
N ASP A 16 19.41 2.26 -6.10
CA ASP A 16 20.83 2.47 -6.38
C ASP A 16 21.11 2.04 -7.83
N PRO A 17 21.42 3.00 -8.74
CA PRO A 17 21.77 2.68 -10.12
C PRO A 17 22.98 1.76 -10.28
N GLN A 18 23.86 1.69 -9.27
CA GLN A 18 25.01 0.78 -9.27
C GLN A 18 24.61 -0.66 -8.91
N GLN A 19 23.43 -0.85 -8.30
CA GLN A 19 22.92 -2.16 -7.85
C GLN A 19 21.53 -2.43 -8.44
N PRO A 20 21.38 -2.59 -9.76
CA PRO A 20 20.07 -2.76 -10.40
C PRO A 20 19.31 -4.00 -9.90
N THR A 21 20.03 -5.01 -9.39
CA THR A 21 19.48 -6.24 -8.80
C THR A 21 18.71 -5.98 -7.50
N ALA A 22 18.97 -4.87 -6.80
CA ALA A 22 18.21 -4.46 -5.61
C ALA A 22 16.77 -4.06 -5.94
N THR A 23 16.49 -3.61 -7.17
CA THR A 23 15.15 -3.16 -7.61
C THR A 23 14.05 -4.18 -7.28
N LEU A 24 14.30 -5.46 -7.58
CA LEU A 24 13.32 -6.51 -7.32
C LEU A 24 13.14 -6.76 -5.82
N ALA A 25 14.23 -6.76 -5.05
CA ALA A 25 14.19 -6.90 -3.60
C ALA A 25 13.39 -5.75 -2.95
N ILE A 26 13.58 -4.52 -3.41
CA ILE A 26 12.82 -3.34 -2.95
C ILE A 26 11.32 -3.54 -3.23
N VAL A 27 10.95 -3.90 -4.47
CA VAL A 27 9.54 -4.11 -4.83
C VAL A 27 8.93 -5.27 -4.04
N CYS A 28 9.65 -6.39 -3.90
CA CYS A 28 9.20 -7.52 -3.11
C CYS A 28 8.93 -7.12 -1.66
N GLY A 29 9.84 -6.38 -1.01
CA GLY A 29 9.62 -5.90 0.35
C GLY A 29 8.50 -4.88 0.46
N ALA A 30 8.24 -4.07 -0.57
CA ALA A 30 7.13 -3.11 -0.58
C ALA A 30 5.77 -3.78 -0.77
N VAL A 31 5.72 -4.96 -1.41
CA VAL A 31 4.48 -5.73 -1.59
C VAL A 31 4.25 -6.71 -0.43
N LEU A 32 5.34 -7.18 0.20
CA LEU A 32 5.31 -8.25 1.19
C LEU A 32 4.27 -8.01 2.31
N PRO A 33 4.18 -6.82 2.94
CA PRO A 33 3.23 -6.60 4.03
C PRO A 33 1.76 -6.84 3.65
N ASP A 34 1.40 -6.57 2.39
CA ASP A 34 0.04 -6.69 1.85
C ASP A 34 -0.30 -8.11 1.34
N VAL A 35 0.66 -9.03 1.29
CA VAL A 35 0.44 -10.39 0.80
C VAL A 35 -0.71 -11.10 1.53
N PRO A 36 -0.85 -11.04 2.87
CA PRO A 36 -2.00 -11.63 3.55
C PRO A 36 -3.35 -11.10 3.05
N MET A 37 -3.44 -9.80 2.75
CA MET A 37 -4.65 -9.18 2.22
C MET A 37 -4.96 -9.68 0.81
N PHE A 38 -3.97 -9.84 -0.07
CA PHE A 38 -4.19 -10.40 -1.40
C PHE A 38 -4.62 -11.86 -1.37
N VAL A 39 -3.99 -12.66 -0.50
CA VAL A 39 -4.35 -14.07 -0.30
C VAL A 39 -5.78 -14.18 0.23
N MET A 40 -6.12 -13.38 1.24
CA MET A 40 -7.48 -13.28 1.78
C MET A 40 -8.47 -12.92 0.67
N TYR A 41 -8.21 -11.84 -0.07
CA TYR A 41 -9.11 -11.35 -1.10
C TYR A 41 -9.35 -12.41 -2.18
N PHE A 42 -8.28 -13.06 -2.67
CA PHE A 42 -8.40 -14.12 -3.67
C PHE A 42 -9.22 -15.30 -3.15
N TRP A 43 -8.90 -15.80 -1.95
CA TRP A 43 -9.64 -16.89 -1.33
C TRP A 43 -11.12 -16.53 -1.13
N ALA A 44 -11.40 -15.36 -0.58
CA ALA A 44 -12.75 -14.89 -0.28
C ALA A 44 -13.57 -14.66 -1.56
N LYS A 45 -12.96 -14.06 -2.59
CA LYS A 45 -13.63 -13.71 -3.84
C LYS A 45 -13.84 -14.93 -4.75
N VAL A 46 -12.80 -15.74 -4.94
CA VAL A 46 -12.81 -16.83 -5.94
C VAL A 46 -13.35 -18.13 -5.34
N ILE A 47 -12.88 -18.49 -4.15
CA ILE A 47 -13.25 -19.76 -3.50
C ILE A 47 -14.56 -19.62 -2.72
N ARG A 48 -14.67 -18.59 -1.88
CA ARG A 48 -15.88 -18.35 -1.06
C ARG A 48 -16.97 -17.58 -1.78
N ARG A 49 -16.68 -16.99 -2.96
CA ARG A 49 -17.63 -16.22 -3.79
C ARG A 49 -18.35 -15.11 -3.01
N GLN A 50 -17.66 -14.50 -2.05
CA GLN A 50 -18.20 -13.39 -1.26
C GLN A 50 -18.29 -12.12 -2.12
N SER A 51 -19.25 -11.25 -1.78
CA SER A 51 -19.34 -9.92 -2.37
C SER A 51 -18.20 -9.02 -1.87
N ASP A 52 -17.78 -8.01 -2.64
CA ASP A 52 -16.71 -7.10 -2.18
C ASP A 52 -17.09 -6.40 -0.88
N TYR A 53 -18.37 -6.05 -0.71
CA TYR A 53 -18.87 -5.49 0.55
C TYR A 53 -18.57 -6.42 1.72
N GLN A 54 -19.00 -7.69 1.65
CA GLN A 54 -18.80 -8.66 2.72
C GLN A 54 -17.31 -8.89 3.01
N ILE A 55 -16.47 -8.97 1.98
CA ILE A 55 -15.02 -9.16 2.15
C ILE A 55 -14.42 -8.03 2.99
N TRP A 56 -14.73 -6.79 2.64
CA TRP A 56 -14.12 -5.62 3.28
C TRP A 56 -14.82 -5.19 4.57
N SER A 57 -16.08 -5.57 4.82
CA SER A 57 -16.81 -5.25 6.05
C SER A 57 -16.74 -6.32 7.13
N GLU A 58 -16.50 -7.58 6.75
CA GLU A 58 -16.53 -8.73 7.68
C GLU A 58 -15.23 -9.54 7.60
N THR A 59 -14.96 -10.20 6.47
CA THR A 59 -13.85 -11.16 6.34
C THR A 59 -12.49 -10.54 6.66
N TYR A 60 -12.27 -9.30 6.20
CA TYR A 60 -11.05 -8.54 6.50
C TYR A 60 -10.82 -8.33 7.99
N PHE A 61 -11.89 -8.22 8.78
CA PHE A 61 -11.83 -7.95 10.22
C PHE A 61 -11.82 -9.23 11.08
N GLU A 62 -11.89 -10.41 10.47
CA GLU A 62 -11.75 -11.67 11.18
C GLU A 62 -10.35 -11.78 11.82
N SER A 63 -10.31 -12.35 13.03
CA SER A 63 -9.09 -12.42 13.84
C SER A 63 -7.93 -13.16 13.14
N PHE A 64 -8.24 -14.20 12.36
CA PHE A 64 -7.27 -14.94 11.59
C PHE A 64 -6.53 -14.04 10.59
N TRP A 65 -7.27 -13.39 9.70
CA TRP A 65 -6.70 -12.51 8.67
C TRP A 65 -6.02 -11.29 9.28
N GLN A 66 -6.64 -10.66 10.29
CA GLN A 66 -6.04 -9.53 11.00
C GLN A 66 -4.70 -9.89 11.65
N ASN A 67 -4.58 -11.07 12.28
CA ASN A 67 -3.33 -11.48 12.92
C ASN A 67 -2.21 -11.70 11.89
N PHE A 68 -2.50 -12.30 10.73
CA PHE A 68 -1.53 -12.40 9.65
C PHE A 68 -1.13 -11.01 9.13
N THR A 69 -2.09 -10.14 8.83
CA THR A 69 -1.82 -8.77 8.39
C THR A 69 -0.98 -8.00 9.41
N HIS A 70 -1.28 -8.12 10.71
CA HIS A 70 -0.51 -7.48 11.78
C HIS A 70 0.92 -8.01 11.88
N ALA A 71 1.14 -9.32 11.69
CA ALA A 71 2.49 -9.89 11.69
C ALA A 71 3.33 -9.36 10.52
N PHE A 72 2.71 -9.21 9.35
CA PHE A 72 3.38 -8.73 8.14
C PHE A 72 3.64 -7.20 8.15
N HIS A 73 2.84 -6.42 8.89
CA HIS A 73 3.05 -4.98 9.13
C HIS A 73 3.81 -4.67 10.43
N SER A 74 4.41 -5.70 11.06
CA SER A 74 5.12 -5.55 12.32
C SER A 74 6.48 -4.89 12.11
N ILE A 75 6.65 -3.71 12.72
CA ILE A 75 7.91 -2.99 12.76
C ILE A 75 8.98 -3.80 13.51
N PRO A 76 8.73 -4.35 14.72
CA PRO A 76 9.71 -5.19 15.39
C PRO A 76 10.14 -6.42 14.57
N LEU A 77 9.20 -7.12 13.92
CA LEU A 77 9.56 -8.30 13.12
C LEU A 77 10.35 -7.93 11.87
N ALA A 78 10.05 -6.79 11.24
CA ALA A 78 10.85 -6.26 10.14
C ALA A 78 12.27 -5.89 10.60
N LEU A 79 12.43 -5.26 11.76
CA LEU A 79 13.76 -4.95 12.31
C LEU A 79 14.56 -6.20 12.65
N ILE A 80 13.92 -7.23 13.21
CA ILE A 80 14.55 -8.52 13.49
C ILE A 80 15.00 -9.20 12.19
N SER A 81 14.18 -9.17 11.14
CA SER A 81 14.55 -9.77 9.84
C SER A 81 15.71 -9.04 9.18
N ILE A 82 15.74 -7.70 9.24
CA ILE A 82 16.86 -6.87 8.79
C ILE A 82 18.13 -7.25 9.55
N PHE A 83 18.07 -7.32 10.89
CA PHE A 83 19.23 -7.65 11.72
C PHE A 83 19.80 -9.03 11.40
N ILE A 84 18.94 -10.05 11.27
CA ILE A 84 19.34 -11.41 10.91
C ILE A 84 19.98 -11.42 9.52
N ALA A 85 19.34 -10.79 8.53
CA ALA A 85 19.86 -10.74 7.18
C ALA A 85 21.23 -10.05 7.10
N HIS A 86 21.39 -8.93 7.80
CA HIS A 86 22.65 -8.21 7.90
C HIS A 86 23.75 -9.09 8.52
N TYR A 87 23.44 -9.74 9.65
CA TYR A 87 24.39 -10.60 10.37
C TYR A 87 24.92 -11.75 9.51
N PHE A 88 24.07 -12.35 8.68
CA PHE A 88 24.45 -13.44 7.77
C PHE A 88 24.89 -12.98 6.37
N GLY A 89 24.94 -11.67 6.10
CA GLY A 89 25.33 -11.11 4.80
C GLY A 89 24.31 -11.36 3.67
N TRP A 90 23.04 -11.61 4.00
CA TRP A 90 21.95 -11.84 3.05
C TRP A 90 21.38 -10.52 2.52
N TRP A 91 22.20 -9.78 1.76
CA TRP A 91 21.91 -8.40 1.38
C TRP A 91 20.55 -8.21 0.67
N GLN A 92 20.08 -9.16 -0.16
CA GLN A 92 18.74 -9.05 -0.78
C GLN A 92 17.62 -9.15 0.25
N VAL A 93 17.77 -10.04 1.24
CA VAL A 93 16.77 -10.22 2.31
C VAL A 93 16.76 -9.00 3.22
N GLU A 94 17.93 -8.40 3.47
CA GLU A 94 18.07 -7.14 4.20
C GLU A 94 17.29 -6.02 3.49
N ILE A 95 17.45 -5.86 2.17
CA ILE A 95 16.71 -4.86 1.38
C ILE A 95 15.20 -5.14 1.39
N ILE A 96 14.77 -6.40 1.29
CA ILE A 96 13.35 -6.77 1.44
C ILE A 96 12.83 -6.33 2.81
N GLY A 97 13.59 -6.59 3.88
CA GLY A 97 13.25 -6.19 5.24
C GLY A 97 13.16 -4.68 5.40
N ILE A 98 14.14 -3.92 4.88
CA ILE A 98 14.14 -2.44 4.91
C ILE A 98 12.92 -1.90 4.16
N SER A 99 12.61 -2.44 2.98
CA SER A 99 11.45 -2.01 2.20
C SER A 99 10.12 -2.35 2.91
N ALA A 100 10.00 -3.52 3.53
CA ALA A 100 8.82 -3.87 4.34
C ALA A 100 8.68 -2.97 5.58
N PHE A 101 9.79 -2.59 6.20
CA PHE A 101 9.82 -1.61 7.29
C PHE A 101 9.34 -0.23 6.82
N LEU A 102 9.80 0.27 5.67
CA LEU A 102 9.34 1.54 5.10
C LEU A 102 7.84 1.51 4.76
N HIS A 103 7.32 0.38 4.26
CA HIS A 103 5.90 0.20 4.04
C HIS A 103 5.11 0.35 5.34
N ALA A 104 5.51 -0.38 6.40
CA ALA A 104 4.85 -0.30 7.70
C ALA A 104 4.89 1.13 8.28
N LEU A 105 5.99 1.86 8.08
CA LEU A 105 6.09 3.28 8.46
C LEU A 105 5.15 4.18 7.64
N GLY A 106 5.01 3.94 6.34
CA GLY A 106 4.11 4.69 5.47
C GLY A 106 2.64 4.50 5.85
N ASP A 107 2.28 3.32 6.35
CA ASP A 107 0.91 3.03 6.78
C ASP A 107 0.60 3.53 8.19
N LEU A 108 1.56 3.50 9.12
CA LEU A 108 1.35 3.94 10.49
C LEU A 108 0.53 5.25 10.63
N PRO A 109 0.79 6.34 9.87
CA PRO A 109 0.03 7.58 10.01
C PRO A 109 -1.26 7.66 9.19
N VAL A 110 -1.67 6.67 8.40
CA VAL A 110 -2.82 6.80 7.48
C VAL A 110 -3.92 5.75 7.63
N HIS A 111 -3.93 5.02 8.74
CA HIS A 111 -5.01 4.08 9.08
C HIS A 111 -5.72 4.50 10.38
N ASN A 112 -7.06 4.47 10.36
CA ASN A 112 -7.89 4.86 11.50
C ASN A 112 -8.67 3.64 12.03
N GLU A 113 -9.74 3.24 11.34
CA GLU A 113 -10.61 2.12 11.73
C GLU A 113 -9.94 0.76 11.46
N ASP A 114 -9.06 0.73 10.47
CA ASP A 114 -8.31 -0.42 9.95
C ASP A 114 -6.85 -0.45 10.44
N ALA A 115 -6.52 0.31 11.48
CA ALA A 115 -5.16 0.45 12.00
C ALA A 115 -4.52 -0.90 12.38
N HIS A 116 -3.31 -1.11 11.91
CA HIS A 116 -2.52 -2.29 12.22
C HIS A 116 -1.88 -2.22 13.61
N ARG A 117 -1.66 -3.40 14.21
CA ARG A 117 -0.84 -3.55 15.42
C ARG A 117 0.63 -3.57 15.03
N HIS A 118 1.20 -2.42 14.70
CA HIS A 118 2.58 -2.32 14.20
C HIS A 118 3.67 -2.84 15.16
N PHE A 119 3.34 -3.05 16.44
CA PHE A 119 4.26 -3.61 17.44
C PHE A 119 3.97 -5.09 17.79
N PHE A 120 3.10 -5.76 17.03
CA PHE A 120 2.83 -7.19 17.20
C PHE A 120 4.10 -8.03 16.97
N PRO A 121 4.35 -9.15 17.68
CA PRO A 121 3.54 -9.74 18.74
C PRO A 121 3.82 -9.15 20.15
N PHE A 122 4.72 -8.18 20.26
CA PHE A 122 5.15 -7.63 21.55
C PHE A 122 4.11 -6.69 22.17
N SER A 123 3.27 -6.05 21.35
CA SER A 123 2.18 -5.19 21.81
C SER A 123 0.99 -5.24 20.87
N ASN A 124 -0.22 -5.18 21.46
CA ASN A 124 -1.48 -5.05 20.72
C ASN A 124 -1.87 -3.59 20.45
N TYR A 125 -0.99 -2.64 20.76
CA TYR A 125 -1.22 -1.22 20.50
C TYR A 125 -1.50 -0.96 19.03
N ARG A 126 -2.53 -0.15 18.76
CA ARG A 126 -2.88 0.37 17.45
C ARG A 126 -2.81 1.88 17.50
N PHE A 127 -2.06 2.48 16.59
CA PHE A 127 -2.09 3.92 16.42
C PHE A 127 -3.33 4.29 15.61
N ILE A 128 -4.32 4.91 16.26
CA ILE A 128 -5.55 5.35 15.60
C ILE A 128 -5.27 6.74 15.01
N SER A 129 -4.91 6.79 13.72
CA SER A 129 -4.53 8.06 13.09
C SER A 129 -5.73 8.98 12.90
N PRO A 130 -5.62 10.31 13.12
CA PRO A 130 -6.68 11.27 12.79
C PRO A 130 -6.96 11.38 11.28
N ILE A 131 -6.07 10.85 10.44
CA ILE A 131 -6.22 10.83 8.98
C ILE A 131 -6.25 9.38 8.47
N SER A 132 -6.98 9.17 7.39
CA SER A 132 -7.06 7.88 6.68
C SER A 132 -6.71 8.11 5.21
N TYR A 133 -6.08 7.14 4.54
CA TYR A 133 -5.87 7.22 3.09
C TYR A 133 -7.13 6.92 2.27
N TRP A 134 -8.16 6.30 2.86
CA TRP A 134 -9.37 5.89 2.14
C TRP A 134 -10.66 6.47 2.72
N ASN A 135 -10.77 6.60 4.05
CA ASN A 135 -12.03 6.98 4.69
C ASN A 135 -12.28 8.51 4.56
N PRO A 136 -13.34 8.96 3.86
CA PRO A 136 -13.61 10.38 3.66
C PRO A 136 -13.88 11.16 4.95
N LYS A 137 -14.37 10.50 6.01
CA LYS A 137 -14.59 11.11 7.33
C LYS A 137 -13.28 11.56 7.99
N TYR A 138 -12.18 10.88 7.65
CA TYR A 138 -10.84 11.14 8.16
C TYR A 138 -9.92 11.66 7.04
N HIS A 139 -10.39 12.65 6.26
CA HIS A 139 -9.63 13.31 5.20
C HIS A 139 -9.14 12.41 4.04
N GLY A 140 -9.71 11.22 3.85
CA GLY A 140 -9.29 10.24 2.82
C GLY A 140 -9.18 10.77 1.40
N ARG A 141 -10.05 11.71 1.00
CA ARG A 141 -9.95 12.33 -0.33
C ARG A 141 -8.68 13.16 -0.51
N VAL A 142 -8.28 13.92 0.52
CA VAL A 142 -7.09 14.77 0.49
C VAL A 142 -5.85 13.91 0.58
N VAL A 143 -5.81 12.96 1.51
CA VAL A 143 -4.67 12.04 1.69
C VAL A 143 -4.46 11.20 0.43
N SER A 144 -5.51 10.63 -0.16
CA SER A 144 -5.42 9.89 -1.42
C SER A 144 -4.92 10.74 -2.59
N LEU A 145 -5.30 12.03 -2.66
CA LEU A 145 -4.78 12.94 -3.69
C LEU A 145 -3.29 13.21 -3.47
N MET A 146 -2.88 13.49 -2.22
CA MET A 146 -1.47 13.69 -1.87
C MET A 146 -0.64 12.45 -2.18
N GLU A 147 -1.14 11.26 -1.83
CA GLU A 147 -0.50 9.98 -2.16
C GLU A 147 -0.26 9.85 -3.67
N LYS A 148 -1.27 10.12 -4.51
CA LYS A 148 -1.15 10.04 -5.97
C LYS A 148 -0.15 11.05 -6.53
N LEU A 149 -0.12 12.27 -5.98
CA LEU A 149 0.84 13.30 -6.39
C LEU A 149 2.27 12.90 -6.01
N LEU A 150 2.47 12.36 -4.80
CA LEU A 150 3.77 11.84 -4.38
C LEU A 150 4.24 10.69 -5.28
N VAL A 151 3.34 9.77 -5.63
CA VAL A 151 3.65 8.69 -6.58
C VAL A 151 4.02 9.22 -7.97
N LEU A 152 3.34 10.26 -8.46
CA LEU A 152 3.66 10.88 -9.74
C LEU A 152 5.05 11.54 -9.70
N ILE A 153 5.35 12.30 -8.65
CA ILE A 153 6.66 12.95 -8.45
C ILE A 153 7.77 11.89 -8.36
N ALA A 154 7.57 10.87 -7.52
CA ALA A 154 8.49 9.76 -7.36
C ALA A 154 8.72 9.01 -8.68
N THR A 155 7.65 8.81 -9.47
CA THR A 155 7.74 8.21 -10.81
C THR A 155 8.68 9.00 -11.70
N PHE A 156 8.52 10.32 -11.81
CA PHE A 156 9.41 11.15 -12.64
C PHE A 156 10.86 11.09 -12.17
N TYR A 157 11.09 11.04 -10.85
CA TYR A 157 12.42 10.93 -10.27
C TYR A 157 13.10 9.59 -10.59
N ILE A 158 12.40 8.45 -10.44
CA ILE A 158 13.00 7.12 -10.64
C ILE A 158 13.01 6.66 -12.10
N PHE A 159 12.18 7.24 -12.96
CA PHE A 159 12.05 6.83 -14.36
C PHE A 159 13.40 6.76 -15.12
N PRO A 160 14.32 7.75 -15.02
CA PRO A 160 15.63 7.65 -15.66
C PRO A 160 16.58 6.66 -14.97
N LEU A 161 16.36 6.35 -13.68
CA LEU A 161 17.22 5.47 -12.89
C LEU A 161 16.91 3.99 -13.16
N LEU A 162 15.68 3.66 -13.53
CA LEU A 162 15.27 2.31 -13.87
C LEU A 162 15.81 1.86 -15.23
N GLN A 163 16.51 0.73 -15.24
CA GLN A 163 17.03 0.11 -16.46
C GLN A 163 15.99 -0.79 -17.17
N SER A 164 15.03 -1.36 -16.42
CA SER A 164 14.06 -2.32 -16.95
C SER A 164 12.88 -1.64 -17.65
N TRP A 165 12.62 -2.03 -18.91
CA TRP A 165 11.42 -1.62 -19.66
C TRP A 165 10.12 -2.08 -19.02
N VAL A 166 10.11 -3.26 -18.40
CA VAL A 166 8.96 -3.75 -17.64
C VAL A 166 8.69 -2.83 -16.45
N GLY A 167 9.75 -2.43 -15.71
CA GLY A 167 9.63 -1.49 -14.61
C GLY A 167 9.05 -0.15 -15.06
N LYS A 168 9.56 0.43 -16.15
CA LYS A 168 9.03 1.68 -16.73
C LYS A 168 7.57 1.53 -17.16
N GLY A 169 7.21 0.42 -17.81
CA GLY A 169 5.85 0.11 -18.20
C GLY A 169 4.91 0.02 -16.99
N SER A 170 5.34 -0.64 -15.92
CA SER A 170 4.59 -0.73 -14.67
C SER A 170 4.36 0.64 -14.03
N LEU A 171 5.36 1.53 -14.00
CA LEU A 171 5.18 2.90 -13.50
C LEU A 171 4.13 3.68 -14.28
N ILE A 172 4.18 3.60 -15.61
CA ILE A 172 3.20 4.26 -16.49
C ILE A 172 1.80 3.68 -16.22
N ALA A 173 1.68 2.35 -16.15
CA ALA A 173 0.41 1.69 -15.90
C ALA A 173 -0.22 2.10 -14.56
N VAL A 174 0.56 2.13 -13.47
CA VAL A 174 0.09 2.57 -12.15
C VAL A 174 -0.43 4.02 -12.21
N ASN A 175 0.32 4.94 -12.81
CA ASN A 175 -0.09 6.33 -12.93
C ASN A 175 -1.36 6.50 -13.80
N LEU A 176 -1.50 5.71 -14.88
CA LEU A 176 -2.73 5.71 -15.69
C LEU A 176 -3.94 5.21 -14.89
N VAL A 177 -3.78 4.17 -14.07
CA VAL A 177 -4.85 3.68 -13.17
C VAL A 177 -5.22 4.75 -12.15
N TYR A 178 -4.23 5.41 -11.54
CA TYR A 178 -4.48 6.47 -10.55
C TYR A 178 -5.19 7.68 -11.16
N PHE A 179 -4.79 8.08 -12.37
CA PHE A 179 -5.39 9.18 -13.10
C PHE A 179 -6.82 8.86 -13.55
N SER A 180 -7.04 7.69 -14.17
CA SER A 180 -8.36 7.27 -14.64
C SER A 180 -9.36 7.06 -13.49
N GLY A 181 -8.94 6.44 -12.39
CA GLY A 181 -9.76 6.30 -11.19
C GLY A 181 -10.16 7.65 -10.58
N TYR A 182 -9.23 8.63 -10.56
CA TYR A 182 -9.55 9.98 -10.10
C TYR A 182 -10.58 10.68 -11.01
N LEU A 183 -10.41 10.59 -12.33
CA LEU A 183 -11.37 11.16 -13.28
C LEU A 183 -12.74 10.52 -13.17
N TYR A 184 -12.80 9.18 -13.05
CA TYR A 184 -14.06 8.45 -12.92
C TYR A 184 -14.88 8.92 -11.72
N VAL A 185 -14.25 8.99 -10.54
CA VAL A 185 -14.94 9.46 -9.31
C VAL A 185 -15.43 10.91 -9.48
N LYS A 186 -14.60 11.79 -10.05
CA LYS A 186 -14.97 13.20 -10.26
C LYS A 186 -16.15 13.36 -11.22
N LEU A 187 -16.15 12.62 -12.32
CA LEU A 187 -17.24 12.63 -13.31
C LEU A 187 -18.52 12.04 -12.71
N PHE A 188 -18.43 10.91 -12.02
CA PHE A 188 -19.58 10.26 -11.38
C PHE A 188 -20.26 11.18 -10.34
N CYS A 189 -19.48 11.80 -9.45
CA CYS A 189 -20.03 12.75 -8.48
C CYS A 189 -20.69 13.96 -9.17
N ARG A 190 -20.11 14.47 -10.26
CA ARG A 190 -20.69 15.58 -11.02
C ARG A 190 -22.03 15.19 -11.66
N CYS A 191 -22.13 13.99 -12.23
CA CYS A 191 -23.39 13.49 -12.79
C CYS A 191 -24.47 13.34 -11.72
N GLN A 192 -24.14 12.81 -10.53
CA GLN A 192 -25.10 12.71 -9.43
C GLN A 192 -25.61 14.08 -8.96
N GLN A 193 -24.74 15.09 -8.89
CA GLN A 193 -25.15 16.45 -8.54
C GLN A 193 -26.11 17.06 -9.59
N ILE A 194 -25.84 16.86 -10.88
CA ILE A 194 -26.70 17.33 -11.96
C ILE A 194 -28.08 16.64 -11.90
N ASN A 195 -28.12 15.33 -11.66
CA ASN A 195 -29.39 14.60 -11.55
C ASN A 195 -30.21 15.08 -10.35
N LYS A 196 -29.57 15.28 -9.20
CA LYS A 196 -30.24 15.81 -8.00
C LYS A 196 -30.77 17.24 -8.20
N GLN A 197 -30.08 18.06 -8.99
CA GLN A 197 -30.59 19.39 -9.37
C GLN A 197 -31.80 19.29 -10.29
N LYS A 198 -31.83 18.35 -11.23
CA LYS A 198 -32.97 18.14 -12.14
C LYS A 198 -34.22 17.61 -11.44
N GLU A 199 -34.09 16.88 -10.34
CA GLU A 199 -35.23 16.41 -9.53
C GLU A 199 -35.85 17.51 -8.65
N LEU A 200 -35.16 18.65 -8.48
CA LEU A 200 -35.61 19.79 -7.68
C LEU A 200 -36.34 20.88 -8.49
N TYR A 201 -36.46 20.69 -9.81
CA TYR A 201 -37.21 21.56 -10.75
C TYR A 201 -38.29 20.76 -11.47
#